data_AF-A0A945ACH8-F1
#
_entry.id   AF-A0A945ACH8-F1
#
_cell.length_a   1.000
_cell.length_b   1.000
_cell.length_c   1.000
_cell.angle_alpha   90.00
_cell.angle_beta   90.00
_cell.angle_gamma   90.00
#
_symmetry.space_group_name_H-M   'P 1'
#
loop_
_entity.id
_entity.type
_entity.pdbx_description
1 polymer ?
#
loop_
_entity_poly.entity_id
_entity_poly.type
_entity_poly.pdbx_seq_one_letter_code
_entity_poly.pdbx_strand_id
1 'polypeptide(L)'
;MSNQPRTIFGNSLSLFLLILLFAPSHAQTSPDFDSNGKVGFSDFILFTQKFGTQQGDASYDAKFDLDNNNQIGFGDFIVFTQQFGQTIAPNNITQKTPRCCHQKPP
;
A
#
# COMPACT_ATOMS: atom_id res chain seq x y z
N MET A 1 38.24 38.82 20.57
CA MET A 1 38.64 38.68 19.17
C MET A 1 39.00 37.23 18.87
N SER A 2 38.42 36.69 17.80
CA SER A 2 38.92 35.61 16.95
C SER A 2 39.22 34.23 17.56
N ASN A 3 38.19 33.38 17.65
CA ASN A 3 38.38 31.93 17.52
C ASN A 3 38.62 31.61 16.04
N GLN A 4 39.79 31.03 15.76
CA GLN A 4 40.36 30.71 14.45
C GLN A 4 39.74 29.41 13.85
N PRO A 5 40.01 29.12 12.56
CA PRO A 5 39.03 28.64 11.59
C PRO A 5 38.92 27.12 11.43
N ARG A 6 37.82 26.73 10.76
CA ARG A 6 37.53 25.41 10.23
C ARG A 6 38.68 24.88 9.38
N THR A 7 39.13 23.66 9.65
CA THR A 7 38.87 22.45 8.82
C THR A 7 39.75 21.30 9.28
N ILE A 8 39.16 20.16 9.64
CA ILE A 8 39.86 18.87 9.64
C ILE A 8 38.95 17.84 8.95
N PHE A 9 39.41 17.41 7.78
CA PHE A 9 39.32 16.08 7.17
C PHE A 9 38.16 15.16 7.58
N GLY A 10 37.38 14.74 6.59
CA GLY A 10 36.58 13.53 6.72
C GLY A 10 35.68 13.31 5.52
N ASN A 11 36.07 12.40 4.64
CA ASN A 11 35.18 11.80 3.66
C ASN A 11 33.90 11.34 4.38
N SER A 12 32.79 12.01 4.18
CA SER A 12 31.49 11.45 4.57
C SER A 12 30.51 11.64 3.42
N LEU A 13 30.83 10.94 2.34
CA LEU A 13 29.84 10.40 1.41
C LEU A 13 28.92 9.34 2.11
N SER A 14 28.88 9.35 3.45
CA SER A 14 28.22 8.36 4.30
C SER A 14 26.93 8.89 4.96
N LEU A 15 26.48 10.10 4.60
CA LEU A 15 25.21 10.62 5.13
C LEU A 15 24.11 10.80 4.09
N PHE A 16 24.40 10.59 2.80
CA PHE A 16 23.37 10.55 1.75
C PHE A 16 23.01 9.13 1.29
N LEU A 17 23.73 8.11 1.76
CA LEU A 17 23.47 6.69 1.43
C LEU A 17 22.78 5.92 2.56
N LEU A 18 22.08 6.61 3.48
CA LEU A 18 21.29 5.95 4.53
C LEU A 18 19.77 6.12 4.36
N ILE A 19 19.32 6.99 3.45
CA ILE A 19 17.89 7.25 3.22
C ILE A 19 17.26 6.23 2.25
N LEU A 20 18.06 5.46 1.51
CA LEU A 20 17.56 4.45 0.54
C LEU A 20 17.37 3.04 1.13
N LEU A 21 17.73 2.79 2.39
CA LEU A 21 17.64 1.45 3.02
C LEU A 21 16.35 1.23 3.83
N PHE A 22 15.60 2.31 4.10
CA PHE A 22 14.29 2.26 4.73
C PHE A 22 13.26 2.88 3.78
N ALA A 23 13.09 2.30 2.59
CA ALA A 23 11.80 2.45 1.94
C ALA A 23 10.81 1.66 2.82
N PRO A 24 9.84 2.29 3.51
CA PRO A 24 8.71 1.53 3.98
C PRO A 24 8.15 0.84 2.74
N SER A 25 8.17 -0.49 2.70
CA SER A 25 7.29 -1.21 1.79
C SER A 25 5.91 -0.69 2.14
N HIS A 26 5.35 0.18 1.29
CA HIS A 26 3.97 0.57 1.38
C HIS A 26 3.21 -0.74 1.26
N ALA A 27 2.79 -1.29 2.41
CA ALA A 27 1.88 -2.41 2.46
C ALA A 27 0.66 -1.91 1.72
N GLN A 28 0.52 -2.32 0.46
CA GLN A 28 -0.55 -1.85 -0.40
C GLN A 28 -1.85 -2.23 0.31
N THR A 29 -2.48 -1.23 0.92
CA THR A 29 -3.73 -1.39 1.64
C THR A 29 -4.74 -1.83 0.59
N SER A 30 -5.15 -3.10 0.69
CA SER A 30 -6.18 -3.62 -0.19
C SER A 30 -7.51 -2.98 0.25
N PRO A 31 -8.29 -2.39 -0.66
CA PRO A 31 -9.63 -1.88 -0.38
C PRO A 31 -10.69 -2.97 -0.18
N ASP A 32 -10.28 -4.20 0.11
CA ASP A 32 -11.12 -5.30 0.62
C ASP A 32 -11.23 -5.17 2.14
N PHE A 33 -12.14 -4.30 2.58
CA PHE A 33 -12.28 -3.91 3.99
C PHE A 33 -13.08 -4.93 4.80
N ASP A 34 -13.95 -5.70 4.15
CA ASP A 34 -14.70 -6.79 4.78
C ASP A 34 -13.98 -8.16 4.70
N SER A 35 -12.83 -8.21 4.01
CA SER A 35 -11.99 -9.39 3.84
C SER A 35 -12.71 -10.57 3.16
N ASN A 36 -13.68 -10.28 2.28
CA ASN A 36 -14.41 -11.29 1.54
C ASN A 36 -13.64 -11.80 0.30
N GLY A 37 -12.47 -11.22 0.00
CA GLY A 37 -11.64 -11.55 -1.15
C GLY A 37 -12.06 -10.82 -2.43
N LYS A 38 -12.95 -9.83 -2.36
CA LYS A 38 -13.41 -9.02 -3.49
C LYS A 38 -13.55 -7.57 -3.06
N VAL A 39 -13.04 -6.66 -3.87
CA VAL A 39 -13.30 -5.24 -3.72
C VAL A 39 -14.64 -4.92 -4.39
N GLY A 40 -15.69 -4.82 -3.59
CA GLY A 40 -17.07 -4.74 -4.05
C GLY A 40 -17.88 -3.59 -3.46
N PHE A 41 -19.20 -3.67 -3.65
CA PHE A 41 -20.12 -2.67 -3.13
C PHE A 41 -20.19 -2.66 -1.59
N SER A 42 -19.99 -3.81 -0.94
CA SER A 42 -19.91 -3.88 0.53
C SER A 42 -18.75 -3.05 1.07
N ASP A 43 -17.57 -3.13 0.43
CA ASP A 43 -16.40 -2.31 0.77
C ASP A 43 -16.66 -0.83 0.53
N PHE A 44 -17.38 -0.49 -0.55
CA PHE A 44 -17.78 0.89 -0.81
C PHE A 44 -18.66 1.45 0.31
N ILE A 45 -19.63 0.67 0.82
CA ILE A 45 -20.44 1.11 1.96
C ILE A 45 -19.57 1.34 3.19
N LEU A 46 -18.62 0.45 3.50
CA LEU A 46 -17.67 0.64 4.60
C LEU A 46 -16.80 1.89 4.41
N PHE A 47 -16.32 2.15 3.20
CA PHE A 47 -15.56 3.33 2.85
C PHE A 47 -16.36 4.63 3.09
N THR A 48 -17.61 4.68 2.62
CA THR A 48 -18.46 5.88 2.77
C THR A 48 -18.74 6.25 4.22
N GLN A 49 -18.73 5.28 5.15
CA GLN A 49 -18.90 5.54 6.59
C GLN A 49 -17.74 6.36 7.18
N LYS A 50 -16.57 6.36 6.53
CA LYS A 50 -15.36 7.06 6.97
C LYS A 50 -15.00 8.27 6.12
N PHE A 51 -15.70 8.46 5.01
CA PHE A 51 -15.42 9.54 4.07
C PHE A 51 -15.52 10.92 4.73
N GLY A 52 -14.53 11.77 4.46
CA GLY A 52 -14.40 13.12 5.00
C GLY A 52 -13.74 13.20 6.38
N THR A 53 -13.29 12.08 6.96
CA THR A 53 -12.54 12.09 8.23
C THR A 53 -11.04 12.21 7.99
N GLN A 54 -10.32 12.74 8.98
CA GLN A 54 -8.88 12.96 8.91
C GLN A 54 -8.18 12.59 10.22
N GLN A 55 -6.86 12.44 10.18
CA GLN A 55 -6.07 12.14 11.37
C GLN A 55 -6.36 13.13 12.50
N GLY A 56 -6.72 12.58 13.67
CA GLY A 56 -7.16 13.34 14.84
C GLY A 56 -8.67 13.25 15.09
N ASP A 57 -9.47 12.90 14.09
CA ASP A 57 -10.89 12.67 14.26
C ASP A 57 -11.14 11.34 14.97
N ALA A 58 -12.14 11.29 15.86
CA ALA A 58 -12.53 10.06 16.54
C ALA A 58 -13.01 8.95 15.59
N SER A 59 -13.47 9.33 14.40
CA SER A 59 -13.98 8.40 13.39
C SER A 59 -12.92 7.99 12.36
N TYR A 60 -11.75 8.64 12.36
CA TYR A 60 -10.67 8.34 11.42
C TYR A 60 -10.11 6.94 11.68
N ASP A 61 -9.87 6.22 10.58
CA ASP A 61 -9.27 4.90 10.61
C ASP A 61 -8.31 4.79 9.41
N ALA A 62 -7.01 4.75 9.70
CA ALA A 62 -5.95 4.79 8.69
C ALA A 62 -6.04 3.65 7.65
N LYS A 63 -6.82 2.59 7.89
CA LYS A 63 -7.03 1.54 6.88
C LYS A 63 -7.78 2.04 5.64
N PHE A 64 -8.56 3.11 5.75
CA PHE A 64 -9.32 3.69 4.65
C PHE A 64 -8.57 4.85 3.96
N ASP A 65 -7.43 5.27 4.50
CA ASP A 65 -6.49 6.21 3.87
C ASP A 65 -5.59 5.42 2.93
N LEU A 66 -6.01 5.31 1.67
CA LEU A 66 -5.38 4.50 0.63
C LEU A 66 -4.23 5.24 -0.06
N ASP A 67 -4.25 6.58 -0.07
CA ASP A 67 -3.17 7.39 -0.63
C ASP A 67 -2.15 7.89 0.43
N ASN A 68 -2.39 7.60 1.71
CA ASN A 68 -1.57 7.94 2.88
C ASN A 68 -1.40 9.45 3.10
N ASN A 69 -2.41 10.25 2.76
CA ASN A 69 -2.39 11.70 2.93
C ASN A 69 -2.92 12.17 4.31
N ASN A 70 -3.30 11.24 5.19
CA ASN A 70 -3.93 11.45 6.50
C ASN A 70 -5.37 11.99 6.46
N GLN A 71 -6.05 11.87 5.32
CA GLN A 71 -7.47 12.19 5.12
C GLN A 71 -8.10 11.08 4.28
N ILE A 72 -9.34 10.74 4.60
CA ILE A 72 -10.12 9.78 3.82
C ILE A 72 -11.05 10.58 2.93
N GLY A 73 -10.64 10.78 1.68
CA GLY A 73 -11.28 11.69 0.74
C GLY A 73 -11.30 11.20 -0.70
N PHE A 74 -11.32 12.16 -1.63
CA PHE A 74 -11.44 11.84 -3.05
C PHE A 74 -10.19 11.15 -3.62
N GLY A 75 -9.01 11.44 -3.08
CA GLY A 75 -7.77 10.75 -3.46
C GLY A 75 -7.88 9.24 -3.24
N ASP A 76 -8.36 8.85 -2.06
CA ASP A 76 -8.60 7.46 -1.70
C ASP A 76 -9.69 6.82 -2.56
N PHE A 77 -10.74 7.56 -2.90
CA PHE A 77 -11.77 7.07 -3.81
C PHE A 77 -11.20 6.73 -5.20
N ILE A 78 -10.28 7.53 -5.73
CA ILE A 78 -9.61 7.20 -7.00
C ILE A 78 -8.80 5.91 -6.86
N VAL A 79 -8.06 5.71 -5.76
CA VAL A 79 -7.33 4.45 -5.51
C VAL A 79 -8.28 3.27 -5.38
N PHE A 80 -9.40 3.43 -4.66
CA PHE A 80 -10.44 2.42 -4.49
C PHE A 80 -11.03 1.98 -5.85
N THR A 81 -11.39 2.93 -6.71
CA THR A 81 -12.00 2.64 -8.02
C THR A 81 -11.07 1.88 -8.96
N GLN A 82 -9.75 2.06 -8.84
CA GLN A 82 -8.76 1.28 -9.62
C GLN A 82 -8.80 -0.21 -9.28
N GLN A 83 -9.23 -0.55 -8.07
CA GLN A 83 -9.32 -1.94 -7.60
C GLN A 83 -10.74 -2.50 -7.58
N PHE A 84 -11.75 -1.70 -7.90
CA PHE A 84 -13.15 -2.12 -7.85
C PHE A 84 -13.45 -3.29 -8.81
N GLY A 85 -14.17 -4.30 -8.30
CA GLY A 85 -14.50 -5.52 -9.02
C GLY A 85 -13.37 -6.55 -9.06
N GLN A 86 -12.17 -6.24 -8.57
CA GLN A 86 -11.09 -7.21 -8.47
C GLN A 86 -11.39 -8.24 -7.39
N THR A 87 -11.06 -9.50 -7.67
CA THR A 87 -11.07 -10.57 -6.69
C THR A 87 -9.62 -10.82 -6.29
N ILE A 88 -9.32 -10.74 -5.00
CA ILE A 88 -8.06 -11.24 -4.45
C ILE A 88 -8.16 -12.76 -4.61
N ALA A 89 -7.59 -13.29 -5.69
CA ALA A 89 -7.55 -14.73 -5.87
C ALA A 89 -6.88 -15.30 -4.62
N PRO A 90 -7.51 -16.26 -3.91
CA PRO A 90 -6.78 -17.00 -2.89
C PRO A 90 -5.55 -17.55 -3.62
N ASN A 91 -4.37 -17.34 -3.06
CA ASN A 91 -3.12 -17.86 -3.56
C ASN A 91 -3.20 -19.40 -3.58
N ASN A 92 -3.90 -19.96 -4.55
CA ASN A 92 -3.86 -21.37 -4.82
C ASN A 92 -2.50 -21.58 -5.47
N ILE A 93 -1.48 -21.76 -4.64
CA ILE A 93 -0.19 -22.36 -5.02
C ILE A 93 -0.44 -23.84 -5.34
N THR A 94 -1.46 -24.15 -6.13
CA THR A 94 -1.36 -25.13 -7.18
C THR A 94 -1.10 -24.29 -8.41
N GLN A 95 0.19 -24.03 -8.66
CA GLN A 95 0.66 -23.81 -10.01
C GLN A 95 0.00 -24.88 -10.86
N LYS A 96 -1.02 -24.47 -11.62
CA LYS A 96 -1.52 -25.25 -12.73
C LYS A 96 -0.32 -25.36 -13.66
N THR A 97 0.45 -26.43 -13.50
CA THR A 97 1.41 -26.87 -14.50
C THR A 97 0.62 -26.84 -15.82
N PRO A 98 1.14 -26.21 -16.89
CA PRO A 98 0.53 -26.36 -18.18
C PRO A 98 0.60 -27.85 -18.50
N ARG A 99 -0.54 -28.54 -18.32
CA ARG A 99 -0.69 -29.94 -18.70
C ARG A 99 -0.75 -29.92 -20.23
N CYS A 100 0.42 -29.86 -20.85
CA CYS A 100 0.56 -30.04 -22.29
C CYS A 100 -0.12 -31.35 -22.66
N CYS A 101 -1.12 -31.25 -23.51
CA CYS A 101 -1.97 -32.32 -23.99
C CYS A 101 -1.14 -33.38 -24.73
N HIS A 102 -0.63 -34.39 -24.03
CA HIS A 102 -0.08 -35.62 -24.61
C HIS A 102 -0.19 -36.76 -23.59
N GLN A 103 -1.30 -37.47 -23.60
CA GLN A 103 -1.37 -38.86 -23.14
C GLN A 103 -2.64 -39.49 -23.74
N LYS A 104 -2.48 -40.07 -24.94
CA LYS A 104 -3.42 -41.03 -25.50
C LYS A 104 -3.05 -42.41 -24.92
N PRO A 105 -3.95 -43.09 -24.19
CA PRO A 105 -3.64 -44.43 -23.67
C PRO A 105 -3.61 -45.48 -24.80
N PRO A 106 -2.76 -46.52 -24.68
CA PRO A 106 -2.78 -47.70 -25.55
C PRO A 106 -3.99 -48.60 -25.29
#